data_AF-A0A7C6J4L6-F1
#
_entry.id   AF-A0A7C6J4L6-F1
#
_cell.length_a   1.000
_cell.length_b   1.000
_cell.length_c   1.000
_cell.angle_alpha   90.00
_cell.angle_beta   90.00
_cell.angle_gamma   90.00
#
_symmetry.space_group_name_H-M   'P 1'
#
loop_
_entity.id
_entity.type
_entity.pdbx_description
1 polymer ?
#
loop_
_entity_poly.entity_id
_entity_poly.type
_entity_poly.pdbx_seq_one_letter_code
_entity_poly.pdbx_strand_id
1 'polypeptide(L)'
;MFRCKSIRKGLSWVLLLLLLFAQPVWGQIADLPPGHWAYEAVKKLVDKGYLALYDDGTFRGTFPVDRFTLATVVAKLLVAMEEGPEPADLADAELLRKLTNEFRSELVLLATKDKELAARVQQLEEKQLILSEELTKGIAGQREEINRLLQPLESDYARLESELLQLRRDLEKEKQKNRTYLFIAGFLGLLIGYGISSAR
;
A
#
# COMPACT_ATOMS: atom_id res chain seq x y z
N MET A 1 -52.88 -61.77 17.70
CA MET A 1 -51.49 -62.26 17.50
C MET A 1 -51.00 -61.81 16.13
N PHE A 2 -50.28 -60.67 16.04
CA PHE A 2 -49.64 -60.24 14.79
C PHE A 2 -48.12 -60.25 14.91
N ARG A 3 -47.51 -60.85 13.89
CA ARG A 3 -46.10 -61.24 13.73
C ARG A 3 -45.21 -59.99 13.60
N CYS A 4 -44.18 -59.86 14.43
CA CYS A 4 -43.12 -58.86 14.24
C CYS A 4 -41.72 -59.50 14.35
N LYS A 5 -41.39 -60.41 13.42
CA LYS A 5 -40.04 -61.04 13.33
C LYS A 5 -39.15 -60.38 12.27
N SER A 6 -39.72 -59.49 11.44
CA SER A 6 -39.02 -58.85 10.30
C SER A 6 -38.18 -57.63 10.72
N ILE A 7 -38.66 -56.82 11.68
CA ILE A 7 -37.97 -55.59 12.14
C ILE A 7 -36.64 -55.89 12.84
N ARG A 8 -36.54 -57.02 13.56
CA ARG A 8 -35.33 -57.40 14.31
C ARG A 8 -34.13 -57.75 13.40
N LYS A 9 -34.39 -58.23 12.18
CA LYS A 9 -33.35 -58.50 11.17
C LYS A 9 -32.93 -57.23 10.43
N GLY A 10 -33.88 -56.35 10.15
CA GLY A 10 -33.61 -55.04 9.53
C GLY A 10 -32.76 -54.14 10.43
N LEU A 11 -33.03 -54.07 11.73
CA LEU A 11 -32.25 -53.25 12.67
C LEU A 11 -30.81 -53.76 12.82
N SER A 12 -30.60 -55.08 12.80
CA SER A 12 -29.26 -55.67 12.84
C SER A 12 -28.47 -55.40 11.56
N TRP A 13 -29.12 -55.38 10.40
CA TRP A 13 -28.48 -55.02 9.14
C TRP A 13 -28.16 -53.54 9.07
N VAL A 14 -29.06 -52.67 9.54
CA VAL A 14 -28.81 -51.22 9.62
C VAL A 14 -27.67 -50.92 10.58
N LEU A 15 -27.61 -51.57 11.75
CA LEU A 15 -26.52 -51.38 12.71
C LEU A 15 -25.17 -51.89 12.16
N LEU A 16 -25.18 -53.02 11.45
CA LEU A 16 -24.00 -53.55 10.76
C LEU A 16 -23.55 -52.62 9.62
N LEU A 17 -24.50 -52.06 8.86
CA LEU A 17 -24.24 -51.09 7.80
C LEU A 17 -23.70 -49.77 8.36
N LEU A 18 -24.20 -49.33 9.52
CA LEU A 18 -23.72 -48.14 10.22
C LEU A 18 -22.28 -48.31 10.75
N LEU A 19 -21.95 -49.52 11.23
CA LEU A 19 -20.59 -49.89 11.63
C LEU A 19 -19.62 -50.03 10.44
N LEU A 20 -20.09 -50.45 9.26
CA LEU A 20 -19.28 -50.46 8.04
C LEU A 20 -18.93 -49.04 7.54
N PHE A 21 -19.77 -48.04 7.81
CA PHE A 21 -19.54 -46.65 7.46
C PHE A 21 -18.77 -45.84 8.52
N ALA A 22 -18.53 -46.40 9.71
CA ALA A 22 -17.68 -45.79 10.72
C ALA A 22 -16.19 -46.02 10.37
N GLN A 23 -15.72 -45.37 9.32
CA GLN A 23 -14.29 -45.35 9.02
C GLN A 23 -13.57 -44.47 10.06
N PRO A 24 -12.45 -44.93 10.65
CA PRO A 24 -11.62 -44.05 11.47
C PRO A 24 -11.16 -42.89 10.59
N VAL A 25 -11.49 -41.66 10.97
CA VAL A 25 -10.85 -40.48 10.39
C VAL A 25 -9.46 -40.41 11.03
N TRP A 26 -8.47 -40.98 10.36
CA TRP A 26 -7.06 -40.84 10.76
C TRP A 26 -6.77 -39.34 10.71
N GLY A 27 -6.36 -38.76 11.84
CA GLY A 27 -6.17 -37.31 12.01
C GLY A 27 -5.33 -36.72 10.90
N GLN A 28 -6.00 -36.16 9.90
CA GLN A 28 -5.37 -35.43 8.81
C GLN A 28 -5.13 -34.02 9.32
N ILE A 29 -3.89 -33.56 9.20
CA ILE A 29 -3.54 -32.16 9.42
C ILE A 29 -4.10 -31.40 8.22
N ALA A 30 -5.07 -30.51 8.44
CA ALA A 30 -5.94 -30.00 7.38
C ALA A 30 -5.19 -29.24 6.26
N ASP A 31 -4.07 -28.61 6.60
CA ASP A 31 -3.22 -27.84 5.69
C ASP A 31 -1.90 -28.53 5.32
N LEU A 32 -1.71 -29.80 5.72
CA LEU A 32 -0.49 -30.55 5.47
C LEU A 32 -0.84 -31.87 4.77
N PRO A 33 -0.75 -31.95 3.43
CA PRO A 33 -1.08 -33.17 2.70
C PRO A 33 -0.05 -34.28 2.97
N PRO A 34 -0.43 -35.57 2.92
CA PRO A 34 0.47 -36.69 3.24
C PRO A 34 1.75 -36.78 2.41
N GLY A 35 1.79 -36.18 1.21
CA GLY A 35 2.99 -36.13 0.36
C GLY A 35 3.95 -34.99 0.68
N HIS A 36 3.63 -34.13 1.66
CA HIS A 36 4.51 -33.02 2.03
C HIS A 36 5.71 -33.52 2.86
N TRP A 37 6.91 -33.01 2.58
CA TRP A 37 8.15 -33.45 3.25
C TRP A 37 8.11 -33.36 4.78
N ALA A 38 7.37 -32.38 5.31
CA ALA A 38 7.21 -32.19 6.75
C ALA A 38 6.07 -33.02 7.37
N TYR A 39 5.25 -33.71 6.58
CA TYR A 39 4.03 -34.37 7.08
C TYR A 39 4.34 -35.39 8.18
N GLU A 40 5.26 -36.32 7.92
CA GLU A 40 5.62 -37.36 8.89
C GLU A 40 6.21 -36.76 10.17
N ALA A 41 7.07 -35.74 10.04
CA ALA A 41 7.69 -35.08 11.18
C ALA A 41 6.66 -34.36 12.05
N VAL A 42 5.80 -33.53 11.45
CA VAL A 42 4.76 -32.80 12.16
C VAL A 42 3.78 -33.76 12.79
N LYS A 43 3.31 -34.77 12.04
CA LYS A 43 2.40 -35.80 12.56
C LYS A 43 2.98 -36.49 13.79
N LYS A 44 4.25 -36.89 13.75
CA LYS A 44 4.93 -37.54 14.88
C LYS A 44 5.02 -36.63 16.11
N LEU A 45 5.24 -35.34 15.92
CA LEU A 45 5.27 -34.37 17.02
C LEU A 45 3.89 -34.12 17.63
N VAL A 46 2.85 -34.08 16.79
CA VAL A 46 1.46 -33.95 17.23
C VAL A 46 1.00 -35.20 17.98
N ASP A 47 1.26 -36.39 17.43
CA ASP A 47 0.90 -37.66 18.05
C ASP A 47 1.58 -37.85 19.42
N LYS A 48 2.78 -37.29 19.61
CA LYS A 48 3.50 -37.28 20.89
C LYS A 48 3.12 -36.12 21.83
N GLY A 49 2.24 -35.21 21.40
CA GLY A 49 1.79 -34.08 22.21
C GLY A 49 2.81 -32.95 22.38
N TYR A 50 3.91 -32.95 21.61
CA TYR A 50 4.89 -31.87 21.63
C TYR A 50 4.44 -30.64 20.85
N LEU A 51 3.54 -30.86 19.89
CA LEU A 51 3.03 -29.81 19.02
C LEU A 51 1.51 -29.95 18.97
N ALA A 52 0.80 -28.84 19.14
CA ALA A 52 -0.65 -28.78 19.03
C ALA A 52 -1.06 -28.23 17.67
N LEU A 53 -2.13 -28.78 17.12
CA LEU A 53 -2.82 -28.15 15.98
C LEU A 53 -3.71 -27.02 16.51
N TYR A 54 -4.03 -26.08 15.63
CA TYR A 54 -5.02 -25.06 15.92
C TYR A 54 -6.42 -25.66 16.03
N ASP A 55 -7.37 -24.92 16.58
CA ASP A 55 -8.76 -25.36 16.76
C ASP A 55 -9.44 -25.77 15.44
N ASP A 56 -8.95 -25.26 14.31
CA ASP A 56 -9.39 -25.59 12.95
C ASP A 56 -8.69 -26.83 12.35
N GLY A 57 -7.83 -27.51 13.12
CA GLY A 57 -7.10 -28.71 12.70
C GLY A 57 -5.89 -28.44 11.80
N THR A 58 -5.47 -27.17 11.67
CA THR A 58 -4.30 -26.79 10.86
C THR A 58 -3.00 -26.77 11.67
N PHE A 59 -1.86 -26.95 10.99
CA PHE A 59 -0.51 -26.79 11.54
C PHE A 59 0.06 -25.38 11.30
N ARG A 60 -0.33 -24.73 10.20
CA ARG A 60 0.07 -23.39 9.78
C ARG A 60 1.57 -23.23 9.53
N GLY A 61 2.18 -24.21 8.87
CA GLY A 61 3.63 -24.26 8.64
C GLY A 61 4.23 -23.11 7.82
N THR A 62 3.41 -22.31 7.12
CA THR A 62 3.84 -21.12 6.38
C THR A 62 3.90 -19.86 7.23
N PHE A 63 3.31 -19.86 8.42
CA PHE A 63 3.30 -18.70 9.31
C PHE A 63 4.62 -18.59 10.08
N PRO A 64 5.15 -17.38 10.28
CA PRO A 64 6.34 -17.20 11.10
C PRO A 64 6.05 -17.61 12.54
N VAL A 65 6.92 -18.44 13.10
CA VAL A 65 6.85 -18.86 14.51
C VAL A 65 7.62 -17.85 15.35
N ASP A 66 7.03 -17.45 16.48
CA ASP A 66 7.71 -16.63 17.47
C ASP A 66 8.92 -17.39 18.08
N ARG A 67 10.04 -16.69 18.24
CA ARG A 67 11.29 -17.29 18.71
C ARG A 67 11.16 -17.87 20.13
N PHE A 68 10.35 -17.25 21.01
CA PHE A 68 10.10 -17.78 22.34
C PHE A 68 9.23 -19.05 22.28
N THR A 69 8.26 -19.07 21.38
CA THR A 69 7.41 -20.25 21.13
C THR A 69 8.25 -21.42 20.61
N LEU A 70 9.14 -21.18 19.64
CA LEU A 70 10.08 -22.19 19.15
C LEU A 70 10.98 -22.72 20.28
N ALA A 71 11.58 -21.83 21.08
CA ALA A 71 12.44 -22.23 22.19
C ALA A 71 11.69 -23.09 23.23
N THR A 72 10.42 -22.80 23.50
CA THR A 72 9.60 -23.58 24.44
C THR A 72 9.30 -24.99 23.91
N VAL A 73 8.95 -25.11 22.63
CA VAL A 73 8.73 -26.42 21.99
C VAL A 73 10.02 -27.25 21.98
N VAL A 74 11.14 -26.63 21.63
CA VAL A 74 12.46 -27.26 21.62
C VAL A 74 12.86 -27.73 23.02
N ALA A 75 12.70 -26.89 24.05
CA ALA A 75 12.99 -27.27 25.44
C ALA A 75 12.12 -28.46 25.91
N LYS A 76 10.82 -28.47 25.58
CA LYS A 76 9.92 -29.58 25.90
C LYS A 76 10.33 -30.89 25.22
N LEU A 77 10.73 -30.84 23.95
CA LEU A 77 11.24 -32.01 23.24
C LEU A 77 12.46 -32.58 23.94
N LEU A 78 13.38 -31.71 24.34
CA LEU A 78 14.67 -32.12 24.89
C LEU A 78 14.50 -32.72 26.29
N VAL A 79 13.70 -32.12 27.17
CA VAL A 79 13.35 -32.72 28.47
C VAL A 79 12.69 -34.09 28.30
N ALA A 80 11.77 -34.24 27.34
CA ALA A 80 11.14 -35.52 27.10
C ALA A 80 12.07 -36.59 26.49
N MET A 81 13.23 -36.18 25.96
CA MET A 81 14.31 -37.10 25.61
C MET A 81 15.10 -37.53 26.85
N GLU A 82 15.23 -36.66 27.87
CA GLU A 82 15.89 -36.99 29.15
C GLU A 82 15.05 -37.95 30.02
N GLU A 83 13.72 -37.94 29.89
CA GLU A 83 12.80 -38.84 30.61
C GLU A 83 12.60 -40.21 29.91
N GLY A 84 13.27 -40.46 28.78
CA GLY A 84 13.30 -41.77 28.12
C GLY A 84 14.05 -42.83 28.95
N PRO A 85 13.92 -44.13 28.62
CA PRO A 85 14.58 -45.21 29.38
C PRO A 85 16.12 -45.19 29.36
N GLU A 86 16.73 -44.28 28.61
CA GLU A 86 18.17 -44.03 28.58
C GLU A 86 18.43 -42.66 29.19
N PRO A 87 19.26 -42.55 30.25
CA PRO A 87 19.52 -41.27 30.91
C PRO A 87 20.19 -40.32 29.92
N ALA A 88 19.63 -39.13 29.74
CA ALA A 88 20.30 -38.08 28.98
C ALA A 88 21.71 -37.84 29.56
N ASP A 89 22.69 -37.79 28.68
CA ASP A 89 24.08 -37.62 29.04
C ASP A 89 24.29 -36.22 29.63
N LEU A 90 25.21 -36.08 30.59
CA LEU A 90 25.56 -34.78 31.20
C LEU A 90 25.99 -33.73 30.15
N ALA A 91 26.47 -34.20 28.99
CA ALA A 91 26.81 -33.38 27.83
C ALA A 91 25.59 -32.71 27.18
N ASP A 92 24.44 -33.39 27.14
CA ASP A 92 23.21 -32.87 26.51
C ASP A 92 22.61 -31.76 27.38
N ALA A 93 22.53 -31.96 28.69
CA ALA A 93 22.05 -30.94 29.62
C ALA A 93 22.91 -29.65 29.59
N GLU A 94 24.24 -29.80 29.41
CA GLU A 94 25.14 -28.66 29.26
C GLU A 94 24.95 -27.92 27.92
N LEU A 95 24.71 -28.66 26.83
CA LEU A 95 24.38 -28.08 25.53
C LEU A 95 23.04 -27.30 25.59
N LEU A 96 22.04 -27.84 26.29
CA LEU A 96 20.75 -27.16 26.51
C LEU A 96 20.92 -25.85 27.26
N ARG A 97 21.71 -25.88 28.33
CA ARG A 97 22.02 -24.69 29.12
C ARG A 97 22.69 -23.62 28.26
N LYS A 98 23.65 -24.02 27.41
CA LYS A 98 24.33 -23.12 26.48
C LYS A 98 23.37 -22.51 25.45
N LEU A 99 22.59 -23.34 24.75
CA LEU A 99 21.61 -22.86 23.76
C LEU A 99 20.59 -21.93 24.39
N THR A 100 20.05 -22.28 25.56
CA THR A 100 19.09 -21.43 26.28
C THR A 100 19.66 -20.05 26.60
N ASN A 101 20.93 -19.98 26.99
CA ASN A 101 21.61 -18.71 27.27
C ASN A 101 21.83 -17.89 25.99
N GLU A 102 22.27 -18.53 24.89
CA GLU A 102 22.43 -17.87 23.60
C GLU A 102 21.09 -17.34 23.07
N PHE A 103 20.03 -18.16 23.08
CA PHE A 103 18.69 -17.74 22.68
C PHE A 103 18.17 -16.58 23.54
N ARG A 104 18.35 -16.63 24.86
CA ARG A 104 17.99 -15.51 25.75
C ARG A 104 18.71 -14.22 25.34
N SER A 105 20.00 -14.30 25.02
CA SER A 105 20.78 -13.14 24.60
C SER A 105 20.31 -12.55 23.27
N GLU A 106 19.99 -13.41 22.30
CA GLU A 106 19.44 -13.02 20.99
C GLU A 106 18.06 -12.36 21.12
N LEU A 107 17.22 -12.81 22.05
CA LEU A 107 15.90 -12.21 22.30
C LEU A 107 16.02 -10.82 22.92
N VAL A 108 16.98 -10.63 23.83
CA VAL A 108 17.29 -9.30 24.37
C VAL A 108 17.80 -8.38 23.25
N LEU A 109 18.68 -8.87 22.38
CA LEU A 109 19.18 -8.12 21.23
C LEU A 109 18.06 -7.78 20.22
N LEU A 110 17.12 -8.68 20.00
CA LEU A 110 15.99 -8.42 19.11
C LEU A 110 15.10 -7.32 19.69
N ALA A 111 14.80 -7.38 20.99
CA ALA A 111 14.01 -6.35 21.66
C ALA A 111 14.69 -4.97 21.65
N THR A 112 16.02 -4.90 21.69
CA THR A 112 16.74 -3.62 21.54
C THR A 112 16.71 -3.11 20.11
N LYS A 113 16.89 -3.98 19.11
CA LYS A 113 16.77 -3.63 17.69
C LYS A 113 15.36 -3.14 17.33
N ASP A 114 14.32 -3.76 17.88
CA ASP A 114 12.93 -3.32 17.66
C ASP A 114 12.71 -1.90 18.20
N LYS A 115 13.24 -1.59 19.40
CA LYS A 115 13.21 -0.23 19.96
C LYS A 115 13.99 0.76 19.10
N GLU A 116 15.17 0.36 18.60
CA GLU A 116 15.97 1.21 17.72
C GLU A 116 15.24 1.49 16.40
N LEU A 117 14.62 0.47 15.81
CA LEU A 117 13.87 0.60 14.56
C LEU A 117 12.66 1.51 14.76
N ALA A 118 11.92 1.35 15.88
CA ALA A 118 10.82 2.23 16.23
C ALA A 118 11.28 3.70 16.36
N ALA A 119 12.43 3.94 17.01
CA ALA A 119 13.00 5.28 17.12
C ALA A 119 13.40 5.86 15.75
N ARG A 120 14.00 5.04 14.87
CA ARG A 120 14.35 5.45 13.50
C ARG A 120 13.10 5.78 12.67
N VAL A 121 12.02 5.02 12.82
CA VAL A 121 10.74 5.31 12.16
C VAL A 121 10.19 6.66 12.61
N GLN A 122 10.15 6.93 13.92
CA GLN A 122 9.72 8.22 14.45
C GLN A 122 10.57 9.39 13.92
N GLN A 123 11.89 9.22 13.87
CA GLN A 123 12.78 10.24 13.30
C GLN A 123 12.52 10.49 11.80
N LEU A 124 12.17 9.45 11.04
CA LEU A 124 11.84 9.60 9.63
C LEU A 124 10.49 10.31 9.44
N GLU A 125 9.49 10.01 10.26
CA GLU A 125 8.19 10.68 10.25
C GLU A 125 8.34 12.17 10.58
N GLU A 126 9.12 12.52 11.60
CA GLU A 126 9.40 13.91 11.96
C GLU A 126 10.12 14.66 10.83
N LYS A 127 11.15 14.04 10.23
CA LYS A 127 11.85 14.63 9.07
C LYS A 127 10.93 14.84 7.87
N GLN A 128 10.01 13.91 7.60
CA GLN A 128 9.02 14.07 6.53
C GLN A 128 8.10 15.27 6.80
N LEU A 129 7.65 15.44 8.04
CA LEU A 129 6.79 16.55 8.42
C LEU A 129 7.51 17.89 8.24
N ILE A 130 8.72 18.01 8.78
CA ILE A 130 9.54 19.23 8.64
C ILE A 130 9.81 19.54 7.17
N LEU A 131 10.19 18.54 6.37
CA LEU A 131 10.47 18.73 4.96
C LEU A 131 9.22 19.14 4.17
N SER A 132 8.05 18.61 4.51
CA SER A 132 6.78 19.02 3.90
C SER A 132 6.43 20.49 4.23
N GLU A 133 6.71 20.91 5.46
CA GLU A 133 6.50 22.29 5.91
C GLU A 133 7.46 23.24 5.20
N GLU A 134 8.74 22.89 5.11
CA GLU A 134 9.76 23.68 4.42
C GLU A 134 9.46 23.80 2.93
N LEU A 135 9.06 22.71 2.27
CA LEU A 135 8.65 22.73 0.86
C LEU A 135 7.44 23.64 0.66
N THR A 136 6.44 23.57 1.55
CA THR A 136 5.23 24.41 1.47
C THR A 136 5.58 25.89 1.63
N LYS A 137 6.45 26.22 2.59
CA LYS A 137 6.95 27.60 2.78
C LYS A 137 7.75 28.08 1.57
N GLY A 138 8.61 27.22 1.02
CA GLY A 138 9.39 27.53 -0.18
C GLY A 138 8.49 27.82 -1.39
N ILE A 139 7.50 26.95 -1.66
CA ILE A 139 6.52 27.15 -2.74
C ILE A 139 5.72 28.44 -2.52
N ALA A 140 5.28 28.71 -1.29
CA ALA A 140 4.55 29.95 -0.99
C ALA A 140 5.41 31.20 -1.22
N GLY A 141 6.68 31.16 -0.80
CA GLY A 141 7.64 32.24 -1.03
C GLY A 141 7.90 32.47 -2.52
N GLN A 142 8.15 31.40 -3.28
CA GLN A 142 8.31 31.48 -4.73
C GLN A 142 7.06 32.00 -5.44
N ARG A 143 5.87 31.58 -5.01
CA ARG A 143 4.60 32.06 -5.56
C ARG A 143 4.42 33.56 -5.34
N GLU A 144 4.78 34.05 -4.16
CA GLU A 144 4.75 35.48 -3.85
C GLU A 144 5.75 36.26 -4.71
N GLU A 145 6.97 35.73 -4.89
CA GLU A 145 7.98 36.34 -5.76
C GLU A 145 7.52 36.40 -7.22
N ILE A 146 6.96 35.30 -7.74
CA ILE A 146 6.38 35.26 -9.10
C ILE A 146 5.25 36.29 -9.22
N ASN A 147 4.33 36.36 -8.26
CA ASN A 147 3.23 37.30 -8.30
C ASN A 147 3.70 38.77 -8.30
N ARG A 148 4.73 39.09 -7.51
CA ARG A 148 5.32 40.44 -7.48
C ARG A 148 5.93 40.86 -8.81
N LEU A 149 6.52 39.92 -9.55
CA LEU A 149 7.07 40.19 -10.89
C LEU A 149 5.98 40.20 -11.96
N LEU A 150 4.94 39.38 -11.83
CA LEU A 150 3.86 39.27 -12.81
C LEU A 150 2.96 40.51 -12.82
N GLN A 151 2.64 41.05 -11.64
CA GLN A 151 1.73 42.18 -11.48
C GLN A 151 2.13 43.46 -12.26
N PRO A 152 3.38 43.96 -12.18
CA PRO A 152 3.79 45.12 -12.97
C PRO A 152 3.76 44.82 -14.47
N LEU A 153 4.16 43.61 -14.86
CA LEU A 153 4.17 43.20 -16.27
C LEU A 153 2.75 43.21 -16.87
N GLU A 154 1.76 42.68 -16.13
CA GLU A 154 0.35 42.70 -16.54
C GLU A 154 -0.18 44.13 -16.66
N SER A 155 0.20 45.02 -15.73
CA SER A 155 -0.18 46.43 -15.79
C SER A 155 0.44 47.16 -16.99
N ASP A 156 1.69 46.82 -17.36
CA ASP A 156 2.37 47.39 -18.51
C ASP A 156 1.75 46.91 -19.82
N TYR A 157 1.36 45.63 -19.92
CA TYR A 157 0.62 45.11 -21.08
C TYR A 157 -0.73 45.81 -21.27
N ALA A 158 -1.50 45.98 -20.18
CA ALA A 158 -2.79 46.68 -20.24
C ALA A 158 -2.63 48.14 -20.68
N ARG A 159 -1.57 48.81 -20.19
CA ARG A 159 -1.25 50.18 -20.61
C ARG A 159 -0.91 50.24 -22.09
N LEU A 160 -0.02 49.37 -22.56
CA LEU A 160 0.41 49.33 -23.95
C LEU A 160 -0.76 49.01 -24.90
N GLU A 161 -1.65 48.09 -24.52
CA GLU A 161 -2.86 47.78 -25.27
C GLU A 161 -3.77 49.01 -25.41
N SER A 162 -3.95 49.76 -24.32
CA SER A 162 -4.73 51.00 -24.35
C SER A 162 -4.11 52.06 -25.28
N GLU A 163 -2.77 52.17 -25.30
CA GLU A 163 -2.03 53.09 -26.18
C GLU A 163 -2.18 52.71 -27.65
N LEU A 164 -2.06 51.42 -27.99
CA LEU A 164 -2.28 50.92 -29.35
C LEU A 164 -3.70 51.19 -29.84
N LEU A 165 -4.70 51.01 -28.97
CA LEU A 165 -6.09 51.31 -29.28
C LEU A 165 -6.32 52.80 -29.53
N GLN A 166 -5.71 53.66 -28.73
CA GLN A 166 -5.76 55.12 -28.95
C GLN A 166 -5.14 55.49 -30.29
N LEU A 167 -3.92 55.03 -30.55
CA LEU A 167 -3.21 55.30 -31.79
C LEU A 167 -3.99 54.83 -33.02
N ARG A 168 -4.60 53.65 -32.94
CA ARG A 168 -5.47 53.13 -34.00
C ARG A 168 -6.66 54.06 -34.26
N ARG A 169 -7.34 54.54 -33.20
CA ARG A 169 -8.46 55.47 -33.34
C ARG A 169 -8.03 56.78 -33.99
N ASP A 170 -6.88 57.30 -33.61
CA ASP A 170 -6.37 58.56 -34.16
C ASP A 170 -5.95 58.41 -35.62
N LEU A 171 -5.35 57.27 -35.99
CA LEU A 171 -5.04 56.93 -37.37
C LEU A 171 -6.31 56.82 -38.24
N GLU A 172 -7.39 56.23 -37.72
CA GLU A 172 -8.68 56.18 -38.42
C GLU A 172 -9.32 57.57 -38.58
N LYS A 173 -9.23 58.43 -37.56
CA LYS A 173 -9.67 59.83 -37.67
C LYS A 173 -8.89 60.58 -38.75
N GLU A 174 -7.57 60.43 -38.79
CA GLU A 174 -6.73 61.05 -39.82
C GLU A 174 -7.06 60.51 -41.21
N LYS A 175 -7.21 59.19 -41.38
CA LYS A 175 -7.69 58.61 -42.65
C LYS A 175 -9.04 59.18 -43.07
N GLN A 176 -9.98 59.32 -42.13
CA GLN A 176 -11.31 59.87 -42.41
C GLN A 176 -11.25 61.35 -42.82
N LYS A 177 -10.43 62.17 -42.14
CA LYS A 177 -10.19 63.56 -42.54
C LYS A 177 -9.58 63.62 -43.94
N ASN A 178 -8.53 62.83 -44.19
CA ASN A 178 -7.84 62.82 -45.46
C ASN A 178 -8.76 62.38 -46.62
N ARG A 179 -9.59 61.36 -46.38
CA ARG A 179 -10.66 60.96 -47.31
C ARG A 179 -11.65 62.10 -47.58
N THR A 180 -12.07 62.83 -46.54
CA THR A 180 -12.96 63.99 -46.69
C THR A 180 -12.30 65.11 -47.49
N TYR A 181 -11.02 65.40 -47.25
CA TYR A 181 -10.25 66.38 -48.04
C TYR A 181 -10.16 65.98 -49.51
N LEU A 182 -9.90 64.70 -49.80
CA LEU A 182 -9.89 64.19 -51.18
C LEU A 182 -11.27 64.33 -51.86
N PHE A 183 -12.36 64.04 -51.14
CA PHE A 183 -13.71 64.24 -51.67
C PHE A 183 -13.99 65.71 -51.99
N ILE A 184 -13.66 66.63 -51.08
CA ILE A 184 -13.84 68.07 -51.29
C ILE A 184 -12.99 68.57 -52.47
N ALA A 185 -11.72 68.17 -52.54
CA ALA A 185 -10.82 68.54 -53.63
C ALA A 185 -11.34 68.05 -54.99
N GLY A 186 -11.84 66.81 -55.07
CA GLY A 186 -12.46 66.26 -56.28
C GLY A 186 -13.72 67.03 -56.70
N PHE A 187 -14.57 67.40 -55.75
CA PHE A 187 -15.78 68.18 -56.03
C PHE A 187 -15.44 69.59 -56.53
N LEU A 188 -14.45 70.25 -55.92
CA LEU A 188 -13.97 71.56 -56.39
C LEU A 188 -13.40 71.48 -57.82
N GLY A 189 -12.62 70.44 -58.12
CA GLY A 189 -12.07 70.20 -59.46
C GLY A 189 -13.15 70.02 -60.53
N LEU A 190 -14.23 69.29 -60.22
CA LEU A 190 -15.39 69.13 -61.10
C LEU A 190 -16.10 70.46 -61.37
N LEU A 191 -16.32 71.29 -60.34
CA LEU A 191 -16.95 72.60 -60.48
C LEU A 191 -16.14 73.54 -61.37
N ILE A 192 -14.82 73.58 -61.18
CA ILE A 192 -13.91 74.40 -62.01
C ILE A 192 -13.91 73.88 -63.45
N GLY A 193 -13.89 72.55 -63.67
CA GLY A 193 -13.96 71.96 -65.00
C GLY A 193 -15.25 72.27 -65.77
N TYR A 194 -16.41 72.22 -65.08
CA TYR A 194 -17.70 72.59 -65.68
C TYR A 194 -17.79 74.08 -66.03
N GLY A 195 -17.26 74.96 -65.17
CA GLY A 195 -17.25 76.41 -65.43
C GLY A 195 -16.36 76.83 -66.61
N ILE A 196 -15.28 76.10 -66.88
CA ILE A 196 -14.42 76.34 -68.05
C ILE A 196 -15.07 75.77 -69.34
N SER A 197 -15.83 74.68 -69.24
CA SER A 197 -16.53 74.08 -70.39
C SER A 197 -17.77 74.86 -70.85
N SER A 198 -18.43 75.64 -69.98
CA SER A 198 -19.60 76.45 -70.37
C SER A 198 -19.24 77.86 -70.86
N ALA A 199 -17.95 78.22 -70.88
CA ALA A 199 -17.43 79.51 -71.30
C ALA A 199 -16.70 79.47 -72.67
N ARG A 200 -16.87 78.36 -73.42
CA ARG A 200 -16.43 78.18 -74.82
C ARG A 200 -17.66 77.97 -75.70
#